data_AF-A0A377PMK9-F1
#
_entry.id   AF-A0A377PMK9-F1
#
_cell.length_a   1.000
_cell.length_b   1.000
_cell.length_c   1.000
_cell.angle_alpha   90.00
_cell.angle_beta   90.00
_cell.angle_gamma   90.00
#
_symmetry.space_group_name_H-M   'P 1'
#
loop_
_entity.id
_entity.type
_entity.pdbx_description
1 polymer ?
#
loop_
_entity_poly.entity_id
_entity_poly.type
_entity_poly.pdbx_seq_one_letter_code
_entity_poly.pdbx_strand_id
1 'polypeptide(L)' 'MNPSLRNKIASAIGGGAIAIATVMLSGNGGLEGREYVPYKDVVDIITVCDGHTGNDIILNKRYSGCGV' A
#
# COMPACT_ATOMS: atom_id res chain seq x y z
N MET A 1 17.43 -3.91 6.39
CA MET A 1 16.48 -3.87 5.26
C MET A 1 16.44 -5.23 4.59
N ASN A 2 15.26 -5.79 4.34
CA ASN A 2 15.10 -7.07 3.66
C ASN A 2 15.78 -7.01 2.26
N PRO A 3 16.66 -7.96 1.90
CA PRO A 3 17.32 -7.98 0.58
C PRO A 3 16.32 -7.94 -0.59
N SER A 4 15.15 -8.56 -0.43
CA SER A 4 14.09 -8.54 -1.45
C SER A 4 13.58 -7.12 -1.72
N LEU A 5 13.28 -6.36 -0.66
CA LEU A 5 12.82 -4.97 -0.80
C LEU A 5 13.91 -4.07 -1.41
N ARG A 6 15.17 -4.26 -1.01
CA ARG A 6 16.32 -3.55 -1.61
C ARG A 6 16.40 -3.77 -3.12
N ASN A 7 16.25 -5.02 -3.57
CA ASN A 7 16.33 -5.36 -4.99
C ASN A 7 15.15 -4.78 -5.77
N LYS A 8 13.94 -4.81 -5.19
CA LYS A 8 12.79 -4.16 -5.82
C LYS A 8 13.01 -2.65 -5.97
N ILE A 9 13.50 -1.97 -4.94
CA ILE A 9 13.81 -0.53 -5.01
C ILE A 9 14.83 -0.27 -6.12
N ALA A 10 15.93 -1.03 -6.16
CA ALA A 10 16.95 -0.89 -7.20
C ALA A 10 16.37 -1.04 -8.62
N SER A 11 15.44 -1.97 -8.83
CA SER A 11 14.75 -2.14 -10.11
C SER A 11 13.83 -0.99 -10.49
N ALA A 12 13.33 -0.23 -9.50
CA ALA A 12 12.40 0.88 -9.71
C ALA A 12 13.07 2.25 -9.90
N ILE A 13 14.40 2.36 -9.70
CA ILE A 13 15.13 3.65 -9.76
C ILE A 13 14.91 4.36 -11.11
N GLY A 14 14.87 3.61 -12.21
CA GLY A 14 14.64 4.17 -13.55
C GLY A 14 13.25 4.78 -13.76
N GLY A 15 12.27 4.42 -12.91
CA GLY A 15 10.92 4.98 -12.94
C GLY A 15 10.74 6.27 -12.12
N GLY A 16 11.81 6.76 -11.49
CA GLY A 16 11.79 7.98 -10.68
C GLY A 16 11.19 7.81 -9.29
N ALA A 17 11.01 8.93 -8.58
CA ALA A 17 10.63 8.94 -7.17
C ALA A 17 9.28 8.27 -6.89
N ILE A 18 8.30 8.43 -7.79
CA ILE A 18 6.98 7.81 -7.64
C ILE A 18 7.11 6.28 -7.70
N ALA A 19 7.80 5.74 -8.71
CA ALA A 19 8.00 4.29 -8.84
C ALA A 19 8.76 3.68 -7.65
N ILE A 20 9.70 4.42 -7.06
CA ILE A 20 10.39 3.98 -5.84
C ILE A 20 9.41 3.93 -4.67
N ALA A 21 8.60 4.97 -4.47
CA ALA A 21 7.63 5.03 -3.39
C ALA A 21 6.58 3.92 -3.51
N THR A 22 6.09 3.65 -4.72
CA THR A 22 5.12 2.57 -4.96
C THR A 22 5.69 1.21 -4.58
N VAL A 23 6.94 0.93 -4.92
CA VAL A 23 7.62 -0.31 -4.52
C VAL A 23 7.88 -0.39 -3.01
N MET A 24 8.12 0.74 -2.36
CA MET A 24 8.35 0.78 -0.91
C MET A 24 7.08 0.49 -0.14
N LEU A 25 5.95 1.07 -0.52
CA LEU A 25 4.69 0.97 0.22
C LEU A 25 3.91 -0.30 -0.17
N SER A 26 3.89 -0.63 -1.45
CA SER A 26 2.92 -1.55 -2.03
C SER A 26 3.43 -3.00 -2.17
N GLY A 27 2.50 -3.96 -2.05
CA GLY A 27 2.70 -5.36 -2.39
C GLY A 27 3.33 -6.22 -1.29
N ASN A 28 3.57 -7.50 -1.60
CA ASN A 28 4.05 -8.47 -0.61
C ASN A 28 5.48 -8.13 -0.17
N GLY A 29 5.64 -7.78 1.11
CA GLY A 29 6.90 -7.31 1.71
C GLY A 29 7.17 -5.81 1.54
N GLY A 30 6.15 -5.01 1.19
CA GLY A 30 6.18 -3.56 1.33
C GLY A 30 6.24 -3.12 2.79
N LEU A 31 6.39 -1.82 3.01
CA LEU A 31 6.45 -1.23 4.36
C LEU A 31 5.06 -1.11 5.00
N GLU A 32 4.01 -1.03 4.19
CA GLU A 32 2.63 -1.02 4.67
C GLU A 32 2.01 -2.42 4.64
N GLY A 33 1.07 -2.65 5.56
CA GLY A 33 0.17 -3.80 5.48
C GLY A 33 -0.87 -3.58 4.39
N ARG A 34 -1.43 -4.67 3.84
CA ARG A 34 -2.45 -4.61 2.78
C ARG A 34 -3.74 -5.27 3.20
N GLU A 35 -4.83 -4.49 3.20
CA GLU A 35 -6.18 -5.01 3.43
C GLU A 35 -7.17 -4.60 2.33
N TYR A 36 -7.85 -5.58 1.73
CA TYR A 36 -8.78 -5.31 0.62
C TYR A 36 -10.20 -4.95 1.08
N VAL A 37 -10.49 -5.14 2.36
CA VAL A 37 -11.78 -4.81 2.97
C VAL A 37 -11.51 -3.67 3.96
N PRO A 38 -12.25 -2.55 3.88
CA PRO A 38 -12.07 -1.44 4.80
C PRO A 38 -12.24 -1.87 6.25
N TYR A 39 -11.36 -1.37 7.11
CA TYR A 39 -11.36 -1.62 8.55
C TYR A 39 -11.13 -0.31 9.31
N LYS A 40 -11.45 -0.31 10.60
CA LYS A 40 -11.07 0.76 11.51
C LYS A 40 -9.68 0.47 12.08
N ASP A 41 -8.76 1.40 11.92
CA ASP A 41 -7.45 1.30 12.55
C ASP A 41 -7.50 1.53 14.07
N VAL A 42 -6.33 1.54 14.72
CA VAL A 42 -6.20 1.69 16.19
C VAL A 42 -6.65 3.05 16.72
N VAL A 43 -6.92 4.02 15.83
CA VAL A 43 -7.42 5.36 16.15
C VAL A 43 -8.77 5.64 15.47
N ASP A 44 -9.53 4.60 15.14
CA ASP A 44 -10.90 4.66 14.61
C ASP A 44 -11.05 5.29 13.20
N ILE A 45 -9.96 5.44 12.44
CA ILE A 45 -10.01 5.92 11.05
C ILE A 45 -10.31 4.75 10.11
N ILE A 46 -11.19 4.99 9.14
CA ILE A 46 -11.47 4.01 8.08
C ILE A 46 -10.29 3.96 7.12
N THR A 47 -9.69 2.78 7.04
CA THR A 47 -8.48 2.52 6.25
C THR A 47 -8.69 1.31 5.36
N VAL A 48 -8.11 1.34 4.16
CA VAL A 48 -8.11 0.22 3.20
C VAL A 48 -6.81 0.21 2.41
N CYS A 49 -6.53 -0.88 1.71
CA CYS A 49 -5.38 -1.03 0.84
C CYS A 49 -4.04 -0.88 1.58
N ASP A 50 -3.07 -0.24 0.94
CA ASP A 50 -1.80 0.15 1.55
C ASP A 50 -2.07 1.49 2.27
N GLY A 51 -2.74 1.46 3.42
CA GLY A 51 -2.92 2.65 4.27
C GLY A 51 -3.80 3.80 3.74
N HIS A 52 -4.62 3.61 2.69
CA HIS A 52 -5.48 4.66 2.15
C HIS A 52 -6.60 5.01 3.13
N THR A 53 -6.79 6.31 3.37
CA THR A 53 -7.82 6.87 4.26
C THR A 53 -8.60 7.97 3.53
N GLY A 54 -9.90 8.09 3.83
CA GLY A 54 -10.73 9.13 3.20
C GLY A 54 -12.23 8.83 3.22
N ASN A 55 -13.02 9.86 2.93
CA ASN A 55 -14.48 9.77 2.83
C ASN A 55 -14.97 9.04 1.57
N ASP A 56 -14.08 8.75 0.63
CA ASP A 56 -14.34 7.97 -0.59
C ASP A 56 -14.40 6.46 -0.34
N ILE A 57 -14.02 6.00 0.86
CA ILE A 57 -13.98 4.57 1.20
C ILE A 57 -15.39 4.04 1.48
N ILE A 58 -15.75 2.95 0.80
CA ILE A 58 -17.05 2.29 0.93
C ILE A 58 -16.93 1.10 1.88
N LEU A 59 -17.53 1.20 3.07
CA LEU A 59 -17.59 0.11 4.04
C LEU A 59 -18.25 -1.16 3.45
N ASN A 60 -17.82 -2.33 3.94
CA ASN A 60 -18.31 -3.65 3.50
C ASN A 60 -18.09 -3.97 2.01
N LYS A 61 -17.30 -3.17 1.30
CA LYS A 61 -16.86 -3.46 -0.07
C LYS A 61 -15.49 -4.14 -0.03
N ARG A 62 -15.33 -5.22 -0.78
CA ARG A 62 -14.00 -5.76 -1.10
C ARG A 62 -13.47 -5.06 -2.34
N TYR A 63 -12.33 -4.39 -2.23
CA TYR A 63 -11.65 -3.76 -3.36
C TYR A 63 -10.93 -4.84 -4.18
N SER A 64 -11.10 -4.81 -5.50
CA SER A 64 -10.52 -5.79 -6.43
C SER A 64 -9.02 -5.55 -6.69
N GLY A 65 -8.55 -4.33 -6.44
CA GLY A 65 -7.15 -3.96 -6.52
C GLY A 65 -6.87 -2.75 -5.63
N CYS A 66 -5.71 -2.80 -5.00
CA CYS A 66 -5.09 -1.67 -4.32
C CYS A 66 -4.00 -1.18 -5.27
N GLY A 67 -4.42 -0.28 -6.16
CA GLY A 67 -3.54 0.29 -7.17
C GLY A 67 -2.52 1.22 -6.54
N VAL A 68 -1.44 1.40 -7.29
CA VAL A 68 -0.61 2.62 -7.29
C VAL A 68 -0.86 3.35 -8.60
#